data_AF-M6RNQ3-F1
#
_entry.id   AF-M6RNQ3-F1
#
_cell.length_a   1.000
_cell.length_b   1.000
_cell.length_c   1.000
_cell.angle_alpha   90.00
_cell.angle_beta   90.00
_cell.angle_gamma   90.00
#
_symmetry.space_group_name_H-M   'P 1'
#
loop_
_entity.id
_entity.type
_entity.pdbx_description
1 polymer ?
#
loop_
_entity_poly.entity_id
_entity_poly.type
_entity_poly.pdbx_seq_one_letter_code
_entity_poly.pdbx_strand_id
1 'polypeptide(L)'
;YSTGKGSIRIRSKVEIEEKKNGREVIVVTEIPYQVNKKVLLEKIGDLVNEKQIEGISEILDLSDRKGIRVEIHIKKDANAQVILNQLYKMTQLQVSYGITMLAILDNKPKFLILKKY
;
A
#
# COMPACT_ATOMS: atom_id res chain seq x y z
N TYR A 1 13.18 17.40 -4.10
CA TYR A 1 14.36 17.72 -3.28
C TYR A 1 14.82 19.18 -3.37
N SER A 2 14.55 19.89 -4.47
CA SER A 2 15.04 21.25 -4.72
C SER A 2 14.24 22.38 -4.04
N THR A 3 12.97 22.14 -3.66
CA THR A 3 11.99 23.19 -3.29
C THR A 3 11.43 23.06 -1.87
N GLY A 4 11.88 22.09 -1.06
CA GLY A 4 11.35 21.84 0.29
C GLY A 4 9.92 21.27 0.33
N LYS A 5 9.27 21.16 -0.83
CA LYS A 5 7.97 20.53 -1.08
C LYS A 5 8.13 19.46 -2.16
N GLY A 6 7.69 18.24 -1.88
CA GLY A 6 7.72 17.14 -2.84
C GLY A 6 6.73 16.05 -2.44
N SER A 7 6.26 15.29 -3.42
CA SER A 7 5.39 14.15 -3.18
C SER A 7 6.18 12.87 -3.47
N ILE A 8 6.34 12.02 -2.46
CA ILE A 8 6.94 10.68 -2.62
C ILE A 8 5.81 9.65 -2.60
N ARG A 9 5.75 8.81 -3.64
CA ARG A 9 4.86 7.66 -3.64
C ARG A 9 5.55 6.49 -2.96
N ILE A 10 4.96 6.02 -1.87
CA ILE A 10 5.38 4.81 -1.18
C ILE A 10 4.41 3.71 -1.55
N ARG A 11 4.95 2.54 -1.92
CA ARG A 11 4.18 1.34 -2.27
C ARG A 11 4.52 0.23 -1.28
N SER A 12 3.53 -0.61 -1.04
CA SER A 12 3.68 -1.89 -0.35
C SER A 12 4.58 -2.81 -1.16
N LYS A 13 5.30 -3.69 -0.47
CA LYS A 13 6.03 -4.77 -1.14
C LYS A 13 5.06 -5.92 -1.37
N VAL A 14 4.89 -6.28 -2.64
CA VAL A 14 3.87 -7.23 -3.09
C VAL A 14 4.49 -8.19 -4.10
N GLU A 15 4.15 -9.47 -3.95
CA GLU A 15 4.52 -10.54 -4.87
C GLU A 15 3.24 -11.22 -5.39
N ILE A 16 3.25 -11.66 -6.65
CA ILE A 16 2.14 -12.45 -7.21
C ILE A 16 2.63 -13.89 -7.28
N GLU A 17 1.99 -14.77 -6.52
CA GLU A 17 2.27 -16.20 -6.49
C GLU A 17 1.16 -16.94 -7.25
N GLU A 18 1.53 -17.92 -8.09
CA GLU A 18 0.57 -18.82 -8.73
C GLU A 18 0.44 -20.10 -7.90
N LYS A 19 -0.77 -20.38 -7.38
CA LYS A 19 -1.04 -21.63 -6.65
C LYS A 19 -1.24 -22.78 -7.63
N LYS A 20 -0.94 -24.01 -7.17
CA LYS A 20 -1.03 -25.27 -7.95
C LYS A 20 -2.38 -25.53 -8.64
N ASN A 21 -3.44 -24.86 -8.20
CA ASN A 21 -4.78 -24.94 -8.76
C ASN A 21 -5.03 -23.94 -9.92
N GLY A 22 -4.00 -23.22 -10.37
CA GLY A 22 -4.05 -22.17 -11.39
C GLY A 22 -4.73 -20.90 -10.91
N ARG A 23 -4.76 -20.65 -9.59
CA ARG A 23 -5.25 -19.39 -9.01
C ARG A 23 -4.06 -18.52 -8.64
N GLU A 24 -4.12 -17.27 -9.04
CA GLU A 24 -3.15 -16.26 -8.62
C GLU A 24 -3.49 -15.76 -7.20
N VAL A 25 -2.44 -15.45 -6.44
CA VAL A 25 -2.54 -14.88 -5.10
C VAL A 25 -1.60 -13.69 -5.02
N ILE A 26 -2.14 -12.56 -4.59
CA ILE A 26 -1.35 -11.36 -4.32
C ILE A 26 -0.91 -11.44 -2.86
N VAL A 27 0.40 -11.53 -2.64
CA VAL A 27 1.00 -11.64 -1.30
C VAL A 27 1.65 -10.30 -0.94
N VAL A 28 1.11 -9.65 0.09
CA VAL A 28 1.65 -8.40 0.63
C VAL A 28 2.57 -8.72 1.80
N THR A 29 3.84 -8.35 1.68
CA THR A 29 4.89 -8.64 2.69
C THR A 29 5.25 -7.42 3.54
N GLU A 30 5.02 -6.22 3.02
CA GLU A 30 5.29 -4.96 3.72
C GLU A 30 4.19 -3.95 3.39
N ILE A 31 3.76 -3.17 4.39
CA ILE A 31 2.80 -2.07 4.21
C ILE A 31 3.50 -0.72 4.38
N PRO A 32 2.97 0.38 3.82
CA PRO A 32 3.62 1.68 3.91
C PRO A 32 3.66 2.20 5.35
N TYR A 33 4.64 3.05 5.64
CA TYR A 33 4.81 3.68 6.95
C TYR A 33 3.50 4.35 7.41
N GLN A 34 3.19 4.33 8.71
CA GLN A 34 1.95 4.88 9.31
C GLN A 34 0.60 4.32 8.80
N VAL A 35 0.59 3.32 7.91
CA VAL A 35 -0.64 2.64 7.53
C VAL A 35 -1.00 1.60 8.58
N ASN A 36 -2.23 1.66 9.08
CA ASN A 36 -2.75 0.62 9.98
C ASN A 36 -3.23 -0.58 9.14
N LYS A 37 -2.59 -1.74 9.33
CA LYS A 37 -2.93 -2.98 8.62
C LYS A 37 -4.41 -3.33 8.71
N LYS A 38 -5.00 -3.24 9.90
CA LYS A 38 -6.40 -3.64 10.13
C LYS A 38 -7.35 -2.77 9.32
N VAL A 39 -7.14 -1.45 9.37
CA VAL A 39 -7.93 -0.47 8.60
C VAL A 39 -7.75 -0.66 7.11
N LEU A 40 -6.53 -0.98 6.66
CA LEU A 40 -6.27 -1.30 5.25
C LEU A 40 -7.08 -2.53 4.79
N LEU A 41 -7.08 -3.60 5.58
CA LEU A 41 -7.80 -4.83 5.25
C LEU A 41 -9.32 -4.64 5.29
N GLU A 42 -9.83 -3.93 6.29
CA GLU A 42 -11.25 -3.53 6.36
C GLU A 42 -11.64 -2.76 5.10
N LYS A 43 -10.82 -1.78 4.68
CA LYS A 43 -11.09 -1.00 3.47
C LYS A 43 -11.08 -1.84 2.20
N ILE A 44 -10.16 -2.81 2.08
CA ILE A 44 -10.16 -3.75 0.95
C ILE A 44 -11.45 -4.59 0.98
N GLY A 45 -11.84 -5.10 2.15
CA GLY A 45 -13.09 -5.85 2.32
C GLY A 45 -14.32 -5.05 1.90
N ASP A 46 -14.41 -3.79 2.29
CA ASP A 46 -15.48 -2.88 1.87
C ASP A 46 -15.53 -2.71 0.35
N LEU A 47 -14.39 -2.50 -0.30
CA LEU A 47 -14.32 -2.36 -1.76
C LEU A 47 -14.77 -3.62 -2.51
N VAL A 48 -14.51 -4.80 -1.94
CA VAL A 48 -14.98 -6.07 -2.49
C VAL A 48 -16.49 -6.23 -2.27
N ASN A 49 -16.99 -5.91 -1.07
CA ASN A 49 -18.41 -6.00 -0.73
C ASN A 49 -19.27 -5.03 -1.56
N GLU A 50 -18.78 -3.82 -1.79
CA GLU A 50 -19.41 -2.79 -2.62
C GLU A 50 -19.27 -3.05 -4.13
N LYS A 51 -18.60 -4.16 -4.52
CA LYS A 51 -18.30 -4.52 -5.92
C LYS A 51 -17.50 -3.45 -6.67
N GLN A 52 -16.76 -2.60 -5.96
CA GLN A 52 -15.82 -1.67 -6.58
C GLN A 52 -14.59 -2.40 -7.12
N ILE A 53 -14.17 -3.47 -6.43
CA ILE A 53 -13.13 -4.38 -6.88
C ILE A 53 -13.73 -5.78 -7.00
N GLU A 54 -13.88 -6.25 -8.22
CA GLU A 54 -14.32 -7.60 -8.53
C GLU A 54 -13.13 -8.54 -8.76
N GLY A 55 -13.35 -9.85 -8.64
CA GLY A 55 -12.31 -10.84 -8.88
C GLY A 55 -11.46 -11.21 -7.66
N ILE A 56 -11.65 -10.57 -6.51
CA ILE A 56 -11.13 -11.07 -5.23
C ILE A 56 -12.09 -12.16 -4.72
N SER A 57 -11.52 -13.29 -4.32
CA SER A 57 -12.25 -14.43 -3.75
C SER A 57 -12.19 -14.45 -2.23
N GLU A 58 -11.02 -14.18 -1.66
CA GLU A 58 -10.79 -14.23 -0.22
C GLU A 58 -9.58 -13.37 0.16
N ILE A 59 -9.56 -12.87 1.39
CA ILE A 59 -8.46 -12.11 1.96
C ILE A 59 -8.07 -12.79 3.28
N LEU A 60 -6.82 -13.22 3.39
CA LEU A 60 -6.30 -13.94 4.55
C LEU A 60 -5.13 -13.17 5.17
N ASP A 61 -5.24 -12.86 6.46
CA ASP A 61 -4.15 -12.26 7.24
C ASP A 61 -3.36 -13.37 7.96
N LEU A 62 -2.19 -13.70 7.41
CA LEU A 62 -1.24 -14.68 7.95
C LEU A 62 -0.08 -13.99 8.67
N SER A 63 -0.24 -12.72 9.06
CA SER A 63 0.81 -11.99 9.75
C SER A 63 1.03 -12.55 11.16
N ASP A 64 2.29 -12.62 11.57
CA ASP A 64 2.70 -13.01 12.91
C ASP A 64 3.61 -11.92 13.51
N ARG A 65 4.08 -12.10 14.74
CA ARG A 65 5.00 -11.19 15.44
C ARG A 65 6.30 -10.91 14.67
N LYS A 66 6.68 -11.78 13.73
CA LYS A 66 7.91 -11.67 12.94
C LYS A 66 7.75 -10.93 11.61
N GLY A 67 6.53 -10.72 11.12
CA GLY A 67 6.34 -10.11 9.81
C GLY A 67 4.89 -10.05 9.34
N ILE A 68 4.66 -9.22 8.34
CA ILE A 68 3.36 -9.05 7.70
C ILE A 68 3.27 -10.02 6.52
N ARG A 69 2.18 -10.79 6.45
CA ARG A 69 1.84 -11.58 5.28
C ARG A 69 0.33 -11.55 5.10
N VAL A 70 -0.13 -10.82 4.09
CA VAL A 70 -1.55 -10.81 3.70
C VAL A 70 -1.65 -11.48 2.33
N GLU A 71 -2.48 -12.51 2.23
CA GLU A 71 -2.77 -13.20 0.99
C GLU A 71 -4.15 -12.75 0.46
N ILE A 72 -4.17 -12.18 -0.74
CA ILE A 72 -5.41 -11.81 -1.43
C ILE A 72 -5.58 -12.80 -2.58
N HIS A 73 -6.55 -13.70 -2.43
CA HIS A 73 -6.83 -14.76 -3.38
C HIS A 73 -7.68 -14.24 -4.54
N ILE A 74 -7.22 -14.48 -5.76
CA ILE A 74 -7.89 -14.03 -6.97
C ILE A 74 -8.73 -15.16 -7.58
N LYS A 75 -9.90 -14.81 -8.13
CA LYS A 75 -10.75 -15.74 -8.88
C LYS A 75 -10.08 -16.12 -10.20
N LYS A 76 -10.39 -17.30 -10.74
CA LYS A 76 -9.74 -17.83 -11.95
C LYS A 76 -9.96 -17.00 -13.21
N ASP A 77 -11.05 -16.24 -13.24
CA ASP A 77 -11.47 -15.37 -14.33
C ASP A 77 -10.91 -13.94 -14.23
N ALA A 78 -10.17 -13.64 -13.16
CA ALA A 78 -9.63 -12.32 -12.91
C ALA A 78 -8.10 -12.32 -12.99
N ASN A 79 -7.54 -11.17 -13.39
CA ASN A 79 -6.11 -10.98 -13.53
C ASN A 79 -5.54 -10.27 -12.28
N ALA A 80 -4.58 -10.91 -11.60
CA ALA A 80 -3.99 -10.38 -10.37
C ALA A 80 -3.31 -9.02 -10.58
N GLN A 81 -2.68 -8.77 -11.73
CA GLN A 81 -2.01 -7.51 -12.02
C GLN A 81 -3.02 -6.34 -12.12
N VAL A 82 -4.20 -6.60 -12.70
CA VAL A 82 -5.26 -5.58 -12.82
C VAL A 82 -5.81 -5.23 -11.43
N ILE A 83 -6.10 -6.25 -10.63
CA ILE A 83 -6.61 -6.06 -9.26
C ILE A 83 -5.57 -5.36 -8.39
N LEU A 84 -4.29 -5.72 -8.50
CA LEU A 84 -3.20 -5.06 -7.79
C LEU A 84 -3.14 -3.56 -8.12
N ASN A 85 -3.31 -3.20 -9.38
CA ASN A 85 -3.35 -1.80 -9.80
C ASN A 85 -4.57 -1.05 -9.26
N GLN A 86 -5.74 -1.68 -9.21
CA GLN A 86 -6.94 -1.11 -8.59
C GLN A 86 -6.73 -0.90 -7.09
N LEU A 87 -6.17 -1.90 -6.40
CA LEU A 87 -5.81 -1.84 -5.00
C LEU A 87 -4.84 -0.68 -4.72
N TYR A 88 -3.82 -0.46 -5.54
CA TYR A 88 -2.92 0.70 -5.40
C TYR A 88 -3.63 2.05 -5.59
N LYS A 89 -4.69 2.10 -6.40
CA LYS A 89 -5.41 3.35 -6.66
C LYS A 89 -6.43 3.68 -5.58
N MET A 90 -7.04 2.65 -4.99
CA MET A 90 -8.23 2.79 -4.14
C MET A 90 -7.95 2.54 -2.65
N THR A 91 -6.74 2.11 -2.31
CA THR A 91 -6.37 1.77 -0.93
C THR A 91 -5.01 2.37 -0.55
N GLN A 92 -4.69 2.29 0.74
CA GLN A 92 -3.40 2.72 1.27
C GLN A 92 -2.26 1.72 0.97
N LEU A 93 -2.45 0.73 0.09
CA LEU A 93 -1.34 -0.07 -0.45
C LEU A 93 -0.32 0.79 -1.21
N GLN A 94 -0.77 1.93 -1.77
CA GLN A 94 0.08 2.98 -2.27
C GLN A 94 -0.37 4.32 -1.66
N VAL A 95 0.56 5.04 -1.05
CA VAL A 95 0.29 6.34 -0.43
C VAL A 95 1.25 7.38 -0.95
N SER A 96 0.75 8.60 -1.11
CA SER A 96 1.56 9.74 -1.54
C SER A 96 1.88 10.59 -0.31
N TYR A 97 3.14 10.56 0.13
CA TYR A 97 3.62 11.39 1.22
C TYR A 97 4.07 12.75 0.69
N GLY A 98 3.34 13.79 1.10
CA GLY A 98 3.79 15.16 0.97
C GLY A 98 4.89 15.46 1.98
N ILE A 99 6.14 15.53 1.54
CA ILE A 99 7.24 15.94 2.40
C ILE A 99 7.22 17.46 2.50
N THR A 100 7.02 17.96 3.71
CA THR A 100 7.24 19.35 4.08
C THR A 100 8.37 19.40 5.10
N MET A 101 9.56 19.78 4.65
CA MET A 101 10.73 19.93 5.52
C MET A 101 10.66 21.28 6.24
N LEU A 102 9.88 21.36 7.31
CA LEU A 102 9.79 22.51 8.20
C LEU A 102 10.63 22.24 9.45
N ALA A 103 11.56 23.14 9.77
CA ALA A 103 12.31 23.09 11.02
C ALA A 103 12.42 24.48 11.63
N ILE A 104 12.66 24.53 12.94
CA ILE A 104 12.96 25.76 13.66
C ILE A 104 14.46 25.97 13.56
N LEU A 105 14.87 27.08 12.92
CA LEU A 105 16.24 27.54 12.90
C LEU A 105 16.24 28.99 13.41
N ASP A 106 16.97 29.24 14.49
CA ASP A 106 17.05 30.55 15.17
C ASP A 106 15.69 31.06 15.68
N ASN A 107 14.90 30.21 16.34
CA ASN A 107 13.55 30.53 16.84
C ASN A 107 12.55 30.99 15.76
N LYS A 108 12.83 30.73 14.48
CA LYS A 108 11.92 31.02 13.36
C LYS A 108 11.66 29.75 12.55
N PRO A 109 10.40 29.51 12.11
CA PRO A 109 10.11 28.40 11.21
C PRO A 109 10.74 28.69 9.83
N LYS A 110 11.63 27.80 9.37
CA LYS A 110 12.24 27.87 8.03
C LYS A 110 12.00 26.55 7.28
N PHE A 111 11.76 26.63 5.98
CA PHE A 111 11.75 25.47 5.10
C PHE A 111 13.20 25.05 4.81
N LEU A 112 13.57 23.84 5.19
CA LEU A 112 14.89 23.30 4.93
C LEU A 112 14.92 22.61 3.55
N ILE A 113 15.96 22.90 2.78
CA ILE A 113 16.26 22.23 1.52
C ILE A 113 17.49 21.34 1.73
N LEU A 114 17.41 20.07 1.29
CA LEU A 114 18.44 19.04 1.51
C LEU A 114 19.80 19.38 0.85
N LYS A 115 19.90 20.43 0.03
CA LYS A 115 21.12 20.85 -0.66
C LYS A 115 22.03 21.76 0.20
N LYS A 116 21.63 22.11 1.42
CA LYS A 116 22.37 23.05 2.28
C LYS A 116 22.97 22.42 3.55
N TYR A 117 22.90 21.10 3.71
CA TYR A 117 23.53 20.33 4.77
C TYR A 117 24.11 19.05 4.20
#